data_AF-A0A2A5H832-F1
#
_entry.id   AF-A0A2A5H832-F1
#
_cell.length_a   1.000
_cell.length_b   1.000
_cell.length_c   1.000
_cell.angle_alpha   90.00
_cell.angle_beta   90.00
_cell.angle_gamma   90.00
#
_symmetry.space_group_name_H-M   'P 1'
#
loop_
_entity.id
_entity.type
_entity.pdbx_description
1 polymer ?
#
loop_
_entity_poly.entity_id
_entity_poly.type
_entity_poly.pdbx_seq_one_letter_code
_entity_poly.pdbx_strand_id
1 'polypeptide(L)' 'MKLKVKDMKFEIENVNVIYPDENEGFNRKMIIREDCEFLQFDFIDEKKNSGGFSLDKSQVHLLRDTLNMIIKNKLII' A
#
# COMPACT_ATOMS: atom_id res chain seq x y z
N MET A 1 -17.44 26.03 -9.88
CA MET A 1 -16.03 25.88 -9.45
C MET A 1 -15.87 24.44 -8.96
N LYS A 2 -15.24 23.56 -9.75
CA LYS A 2 -15.03 22.15 -9.35
C LYS A 2 -13.99 22.14 -8.22
N LEU A 3 -14.40 21.69 -7.04
CA LEU A 3 -13.48 21.45 -5.92
C LEU A 3 -12.46 20.42 -6.39
N LYS A 4 -11.19 20.82 -6.53
CA LYS A 4 -10.07 19.86 -6.64
C LYS A 4 -10.01 19.15 -5.29
N VAL A 5 -10.47 17.90 -5.25
CA VAL A 5 -10.11 16.99 -4.16
C VAL A 5 -8.59 16.99 -4.12
N LYS A 6 -8.03 17.30 -2.96
CA LYS A 6 -6.59 17.31 -2.77
C LYS A 6 -6.15 15.86 -2.87
N ASP A 7 -5.46 15.49 -3.96
CA ASP A 7 -4.96 14.14 -4.20
C ASP A 7 -4.17 13.66 -2.97
N MET A 8 -4.78 12.76 -2.20
CA MET A 8 -4.19 12.23 -0.98
C MET A 8 -3.09 11.26 -1.38
N LYS A 9 -1.84 11.60 -1.05
CA LYS A 9 -0.67 10.77 -1.31
C LYS A 9 0.13 10.56 -0.02
N PHE A 10 0.44 9.31 0.29
CA PHE A 10 1.35 8.93 1.36
C PHE A 10 2.55 8.19 0.79
N GLU A 11 3.72 8.42 1.37
CA GLU A 11 4.95 7.72 1.02
C GLU A 11 5.49 7.06 2.29
N ILE A 12 5.78 5.76 2.20
CA ILE A 12 6.41 4.97 3.25
C ILE A 12 7.71 4.41 2.66
N GLU A 13 8.84 4.86 3.19
CA GLU A 13 10.16 4.42 2.76
C GLU A 13 10.54 3.08 3.39
N ASN A 14 11.43 2.35 2.74
CA ASN A 14 12.03 1.10 3.24
C ASN A 14 11.02 0.01 3.63
N VAL A 15 9.95 -0.15 2.85
CA VAL A 15 9.02 -1.26 3.01
C VAL A 15 9.67 -2.51 2.42
N ASN A 16 9.85 -3.54 3.23
CA ASN A 16 10.41 -4.80 2.76
C ASN A 16 9.35 -5.57 1.95
N VAL A 17 9.59 -5.72 0.65
CA VAL A 17 8.68 -6.35 -0.31
C VAL A 17 9.35 -7.57 -0.90
N ILE A 18 8.63 -8.69 -0.96
CA ILE A 18 9.07 -9.93 -1.62
C ILE A 18 8.08 -10.20 -2.75
N TYR A 19 8.54 -10.17 -4.00
CA TYR A 19 7.73 -10.64 -5.12
C TYR A 19 7.85 -12.15 -5.33
N PRO A 20 6.88 -12.80 -6.01
CA PRO A 20 6.89 -14.25 -6.18
C PRO A 20 8.13 -14.81 -6.90
N ASP A 21 8.80 -13.98 -7.70
CA ASP A 21 10.03 -14.29 -8.42
C ASP A 21 11.32 -13.98 -7.62
N GLU A 22 11.19 -13.50 -6.38
CA GLU A 22 12.30 -13.12 -5.52
C GLU A 22 12.48 -14.11 -4.35
N ASN A 23 13.72 -14.52 -4.09
CA ASN A 23 14.06 -15.43 -2.98
C ASN A 23 14.21 -14.72 -1.63
N GLU A 24 14.31 -13.39 -1.65
CA GLU A 24 14.49 -12.55 -0.47
C GLU A 24 13.74 -11.23 -0.65
N GLY A 25 13.57 -10.49 0.45
CA GLY A 25 12.88 -9.21 0.43
C GLY A 25 13.81 -8.06 0.11
N PHE A 26 13.32 -7.14 -0.72
CA PHE A 26 14.01 -5.91 -1.06
C PHE A 26 13.23 -4.71 -0.53
N ASN A 27 13.97 -3.75 0.01
CA ASN A 27 13.42 -2.50 0.49
C ASN A 27 12.97 -1.64 -0.69
N ARG A 28 11.68 -1.35 -0.75
CA ARG A 28 11.07 -0.52 -1.78
C ARG A 28 10.36 0.66 -1.14
N LYS A 29 10.16 1.72 -1.92
CA LYS A 29 9.29 2.82 -1.52
C LYS A 29 7.84 2.46 -1.80
N MET A 30 6.99 2.49 -0.79
CA MET A 30 5.55 2.31 -0.95
C MET A 30 4.87 3.67 -1.09
N ILE A 31 4.07 3.84 -2.13
CA ILE A 31 3.25 5.02 -2.37
C ILE A 31 1.79 4.59 -2.28
N ILE A 32 1.00 5.30 -1.48
CA ILE A 32 -0.45 5.12 -1.39
C ILE A 32 -1.10 6.37 -1.96
N ARG A 33 -1.98 6.23 -2.95
CA ARG A 33 -2.70 7.36 -3.55
C ARG A 33 -4.15 7.03 -3.83
N GLU A 34 -5.01 8.02 -3.66
CA GLU A 34 -6.40 7.93 -4.10
C GLU A 34 -6.46 8.07 -5.63
N ASP A 35 -7.15 7.14 -6.29
CA ASP A 35 -7.41 7.18 -7.73
C ASP A 35 -8.91 6.92 -7.97
N CYS A 36 -9.67 8.01 -7.97
CA CYS A 36 -11.13 8.02 -8.09
C CYS A 36 -11.84 7.09 -7.10
N GLU A 37 -12.16 5.86 -7.52
CA GLU A 37 -12.92 4.88 -6.72
C GLU A 37 -12.02 3.86 -6.01
N PHE A 38 -10.71 3.93 -6.25
CA PHE A 38 -9.72 2.98 -5.76
C PHE A 38 -8.67 3.66 -4.89
N LEU A 39 -8.11 2.89 -3.97
CA LEU A 39 -6.87 3.22 -3.28
C LEU A 39 -5.74 2.42 -3.96
N GLN A 40 -4.84 3.12 -4.63
CA GLN A 40 -3.70 2.53 -5.33
C GLN A 40 -2.51 2.44 -4.39
N PHE A 41 -1.85 1.28 -4.40
CA PHE A 41 -0.62 0.98 -3.70
C PHE A 41 0.46 0.65 -4.71
N ASP A 42 1.53 1.44 -4.74
CA ASP A 42 2.66 1.23 -5.63
C ASP A 42 3.93 0.97 -4.82
N PHE A 43 4.71 -0.03 -5.20
CA PHE A 43 6.05 -0.31 -4.68
C PHE A 43 7.06 0.03 -5.77
N ILE A 44 7.86 1.06 -5.49
CA ILE A 44 8.82 1.64 -6.44
C ILE A 44 10.24 1.29 -6.00
N ASP A 45 11.03 0.81 -6.96
CA ASP A 45 12.48 0.59 -6.83
C ASP A 45 13.16 0.98 -8.14
N GLU A 46 14.36 1.58 -8.08
CA GLU A 46 15.11 2.01 -9.26
C GLU A 46 15.91 0.88 -9.93
N LYS A 47 16.19 -0.20 -9.19
CA LYS A 47 17.07 -1.31 -9.57
C LYS A 47 16.33 -2.63 -9.75
N LYS A 48 15.18 -2.78 -9.09
CA LYS A 48 14.32 -3.97 -9.12
C LYS A 48 12.98 -3.66 -9.78
N ASN A 49 12.22 -4.71 -10.08
CA ASN A 49 10.87 -4.55 -10.58
C ASN A 49 10.04 -3.72 -9.60
N SER A 50 9.35 -2.73 -10.14
CA SER A 50 8.27 -2.03 -9.47
C SER A 50 6.95 -2.78 -9.68
N GLY A 51 5.99 -2.58 -8.80
CA GLY A 51 4.69 -3.25 -8.88
C GLY A 51 3.68 -2.59 -7.96
N GLY A 52 2.48 -3.14 -7.88
CA GLY A 52 1.43 -2.51 -7.11
C GLY A 52 0.10 -3.23 -7.23
N PHE A 53 -0.87 -2.76 -6.48
CA PHE A 53 -2.25 -3.23 -6.51
C PHE A 53 -3.20 -2.08 -6.17
N SER A 54 -4.44 -2.18 -6.64
CA SER A 54 -5.52 -1.29 -6.25
C SER A 54 -6.51 -2.04 -5.36
N LEU A 55 -7.11 -1.33 -4.42
CA LEU A 55 -8.22 -1.81 -3.63
C LEU A 55 -9.43 -0.91 -3.83
N ASP A 56 -10.60 -1.50 -4.05
CA ASP A 56 -11.85 -0.76 -3.96
C ASP A 56 -12.21 -0.43 -2.50
N LYS A 57 -13.22 0.41 -2.32
CA LYS A 57 -13.68 0.83 -1.00
C LYS A 57 -14.01 -0.33 -0.05
N SER A 58 -14.63 -1.40 -0.55
CA SER A 58 -15.00 -2.56 0.28
C SER A 58 -13.76 -3.32 0.75
N GLN A 59 -12.78 -3.48 -0.12
CA GLN A 59 -11.50 -4.13 0.17
C GLN A 59 -10.65 -3.28 1.13
N VAL A 60 -10.66 -1.96 0.99
CA VAL A 60 -9.99 -1.04 1.93
C VAL A 60 -10.59 -1.17 3.33
N HIS A 61 -11.92 -1.23 3.46
CA HIS A 61 -12.56 -1.43 4.75
C HIS A 61 -12.17 -2.77 5.38
N LEU A 62 -12.16 -3.85 4.60
CA LEU A 62 -11.76 -5.17 5.07
C LEU A 62 -10.29 -5.19 5.52
N LEU A 63 -9.37 -4.59 4.75
CA LEU A 63 -7.96 -4.49 5.10
C LEU A 63 -7.78 -3.74 6.42
N ARG A 64 -8.42 -2.57 6.56
CA ARG A 64 -8.36 -1.77 7.80
C ARG A 64 -8.83 -2.56 9.02
N ASP A 65 -9.96 -3.25 8.90
CA ASP A 65 -10.55 -3.99 10.03
C ASP A 65 -9.67 -5.19 10.41
N THR A 66 -9.09 -5.86 9.42
CA THR A 66 -8.12 -6.95 9.61
C THR A 66 -6.84 -6.46 10.31
N LEU A 67 -6.23 -5.37 9.83
CA LEU A 67 -5.03 -4.79 10.46
C LEU A 67 -5.28 -4.36 11.90
N ASN A 68 -6.43 -3.71 12.16
CA ASN A 68 -6.82 -3.31 13.51
C ASN A 68 -6.98 -4.51 14.44
N MET A 69 -7.55 -5.61 13.95
CA MET A 69 -7.66 -6.85 14.73
C MET A 69 -6.28 -7.42 15.06
N ILE A 70 -5.37 -7.49 14.09
CA ILE A 70 -4.00 -8.00 14.28
C ILE A 70 -3.26 -7.18 15.33
N ILE A 71 -3.30 -5.84 15.22
CA ILE A 71 -2.61 -4.91 16.13
C ILE A 71 -3.19 -4.99 17.53
N LYS A 72 -4.53 -4.95 17.67
CA LYS A 72 -5.20 -4.98 18.99
C LYS A 72 -4.90 -6.25 19.77
N ASN A 73 -4.79 -7.38 19.07
CA ASN A 73 -4.50 -8.67 19.68
C ASN A 73 -2.99 -8.94 19.83
N LYS A 74 -2.12 -7.97 19.52
CA LYS A 74 -0.64 -8.09 19.61
C LYS A 74 -0.10 -9.34 18.90
N LEU A 75 -0.70 -9.70 17.75
CA LEU A 75 -0.27 -10.85 16.95
C LEU A 75 1.07 -10.58 16.22
N ILE A 76 1.53 -9.33 16.25
CA ILE A 76 2.83 -8.89 15.78
C ILE A 76 3.45 -8.10 16.94
N ILE A 77 4.64 -8.52 17.39
CA ILE A 77 5.47 -7.91 18.44
C ILE A 77 6.82 -7.58 17.83
#